data_AF-A0A418N4G7-F1
#
_entry.id   AF-A0A418N4G7-F1
#
_cell.length_a   1.000
_cell.length_b   1.000
_cell.length_c   1.000
_cell.angle_alpha   90.00
_cell.angle_beta   90.00
_cell.angle_gamma   90.00
#
_symmetry.space_group_name_H-M   'P 1'
#
loop_
_entity.id
_entity.type
_entity.pdbx_description
1 polymer ?
#
loop_
_entity_poly.entity_id
_entity_poly.type
_entity_poly.pdbx_seq_one_letter_code
_entity_poly.pdbx_strand_id
1 'polypeptide(L)'
;MKRQTFLTIASMIALMVGVTATFFPSLLLVSKGVFPDDGVKVWMTEVGILLIVLGVINFLIRKHPSSPTLFVLFLGNVLIQLGLLTVEVLAFAKGTITEISGIIPNSIVHVVLAMGFTYYIFRMVPNKNPQSVSL
;
A
#
# COMPACT_ATOMS: atom_id res chain seq x y z
N MET A 1 -14.80 8.57 -7.91
CA MET A 1 -13.81 7.89 -8.78
C MET A 1 -14.25 6.44 -9.04
N LYS A 2 -13.88 5.82 -10.18
CA LYS A 2 -14.14 4.39 -10.46
C LYS A 2 -13.04 3.51 -9.81
N ARG A 3 -13.37 2.27 -9.42
CA ARG A 3 -12.40 1.30 -8.83
C ARG A 3 -11.17 1.12 -9.72
N GLN A 4 -11.38 1.03 -11.03
CA GLN A 4 -10.31 0.93 -12.01
C GLN A 4 -9.32 2.10 -11.91
N THR A 5 -9.82 3.34 -11.85
CA THR A 5 -8.97 4.54 -11.76
C THR A 5 -8.21 4.56 -10.44
N PHE A 6 -8.86 4.21 -9.33
CA PHE A 6 -8.21 4.10 -8.02
C PHE A 6 -7.06 3.10 -8.05
N LEU A 7 -7.30 1.88 -8.54
CA LEU A 7 -6.27 0.85 -8.63
C LEU A 7 -5.14 1.24 -9.57
N THR A 8 -5.42 1.90 -10.70
CA THR A 8 -4.35 2.45 -11.55
C THR A 8 -3.45 3.42 -10.77
N ILE A 9 -4.04 4.36 -10.04
CA ILE A 9 -3.27 5.36 -9.26
C ILE A 9 -2.47 4.67 -8.15
N ALA A 10 -3.12 3.81 -7.36
CA ALA A 10 -2.47 3.06 -6.28
C ALA A 10 -1.31 2.21 -6.80
N SER A 11 -1.48 1.57 -7.96
CA SER A 11 -0.41 0.83 -8.63
C SER A 11 0.76 1.71 -9.04
N MET A 12 0.51 2.89 -9.63
CA MET A 12 1.61 3.77 -10.04
C MET A 12 2.40 4.29 -8.83
N ILE A 13 1.71 4.62 -7.73
CA ILE A 13 2.35 5.01 -6.47
C ILE A 13 3.22 3.85 -5.95
N ALA A 14 2.65 2.64 -5.85
CA ALA A 14 3.36 1.47 -5.34
C ALA A 14 4.57 1.09 -6.21
N LEU A 15 4.44 1.15 -7.54
CA LEU A 15 5.54 0.87 -8.45
C LEU A 15 6.65 1.92 -8.35
N MET A 16 6.30 3.21 -8.30
CA MET A 16 7.28 4.28 -8.18
C MET A 16 8.08 4.17 -6.88
N VAL A 17 7.37 4.10 -5.74
CA VAL A 17 8.01 3.96 -4.42
C VAL A 17 8.77 2.65 -4.33
N GLY A 18 8.20 1.54 -4.83
CA GLY A 18 8.82 0.22 -4.80
C GLY A 18 10.11 0.14 -5.62
N VAL A 19 10.13 0.69 -6.83
CA VAL A 19 11.35 0.76 -7.66
C VAL A 19 12.43 1.58 -6.95
N THR A 20 12.08 2.75 -6.40
CA THR A 20 13.06 3.55 -5.67
C THR A 20 13.57 2.82 -4.42
N ALA A 21 12.71 2.18 -3.65
CA ALA A 21 13.09 1.43 -2.45
C ALA A 21 13.97 0.22 -2.76
N THR A 22 13.73 -0.48 -3.86
CA THR A 22 14.52 -1.65 -4.26
C THR A 22 15.89 -1.28 -4.80
N PHE A 23 15.97 -0.30 -5.72
CA PHE A 23 17.23 -0.01 -6.43
C PHE A 23 18.02 1.16 -5.81
N PHE A 24 17.35 2.03 -5.06
CA PHE A 24 17.94 3.21 -4.45
C PHE A 24 17.49 3.40 -2.98
N PRO A 25 17.59 2.34 -2.13
CA PRO A 25 17.06 2.37 -0.75
C PRO A 25 17.59 3.55 0.07
N SER A 26 18.87 3.89 -0.10
CA SER A 26 19.50 5.01 0.61
C SER A 26 18.83 6.36 0.35
N LEU A 27 18.25 6.59 -0.84
CA LEU A 27 17.58 7.86 -1.15
C LEU A 27 16.34 8.06 -0.26
N LEU A 28 15.55 7.01 -0.06
CA LEU A 28 14.36 7.05 0.79
C LEU A 28 14.68 7.05 2.27
N LEU A 29 15.78 6.40 2.66
CA LEU A 29 16.22 6.36 4.06
C LEU A 29 16.76 7.73 4.50
N VAL A 30 17.62 8.35 3.69
CA VAL A 30 18.19 9.66 3.99
C VAL A 30 17.11 10.74 4.00
N SER A 31 16.11 10.68 3.11
CA SER A 31 14.99 11.63 3.13
C SER A 31 14.10 11.51 4.38
N LYS A 32 14.22 10.40 5.12
CA LYS A 32 13.58 10.15 6.42
C LYS A 32 14.49 10.46 7.61
N GLY A 33 15.71 10.91 7.37
CA GLY A 33 16.73 11.09 8.42
C GLY A 33 17.24 9.79 9.03
N VAL A 34 17.06 8.67 8.33
CA VAL A 34 17.54 7.35 8.74
C VAL A 34 18.93 7.13 8.16
N PHE A 35 19.88 6.74 9.00
CA PHE A 35 21.22 6.36 8.53
C PHE A 35 21.14 5.04 7.75
N PRO A 36 21.62 4.98 6.49
CA PRO A 36 21.44 3.82 5.63
C PRO A 36 22.56 2.79 5.86
N ASP A 37 22.57 2.13 7.02
CA ASP A 37 23.39 0.94 7.23
C ASP A 37 22.88 -0.26 6.40
N ASP A 38 23.65 -1.34 6.38
CA ASP A 38 23.36 -2.49 5.53
C ASP A 38 22.08 -3.22 5.94
N GLY A 39 21.78 -3.31 7.24
CA GLY A 39 20.55 -3.95 7.73
C GLY A 39 19.31 -3.14 7.34
N VAL A 40 19.37 -1.83 7.50
CA VAL A 40 18.27 -0.92 7.13
C VAL A 40 18.05 -0.89 5.61
N LYS A 41 19.12 -0.98 4.81
CA LYS A 41 19.01 -1.12 3.34
C LYS A 41 18.34 -2.41 2.91
N VAL A 42 18.68 -3.54 3.55
CA VAL A 42 18.01 -4.83 3.27
C VAL A 42 16.51 -4.71 3.54
N TRP A 43 16.13 -4.18 4.70
CA TRP A 43 14.72 -3.95 5.04
C TRP A 43 14.02 -3.06 4.00
N MET A 44 14.60 -1.91 3.63
CA MET A 44 14.02 -1.02 2.64
C MET A 44 13.87 -1.70 1.27
N THR A 45 14.82 -2.56 0.90
CA THR A 45 14.79 -3.32 -0.35
C THR A 45 13.67 -4.36 -0.35
N GLU A 46 13.47 -5.08 0.76
CA GLU A 46 12.36 -6.02 0.93
C GLU A 46 11.00 -5.31 0.81
N VAL A 47 10.85 -4.15 1.46
CA VAL A 47 9.66 -3.30 1.32
C VAL A 47 9.46 -2.88 -0.14
N GLY A 48 10.55 -2.52 -0.83
CA GLY A 48 10.51 -2.17 -2.25
C GLY A 48 9.97 -3.30 -3.14
N ILE A 49 10.46 -4.53 -2.95
CA ILE A 49 10.00 -5.71 -3.68
C ILE A 49 8.51 -5.97 -3.41
N LEU A 50 8.08 -5.89 -2.15
CA LEU A 50 6.67 -6.03 -1.78
C LEU A 50 5.80 -5.00 -2.52
N LEU A 51 6.19 -3.73 -2.54
CA LEU A 51 5.45 -2.66 -3.19
C LEU A 51 5.39 -2.83 -4.71
N ILE A 52 6.47 -3.28 -5.35
CA ILE A 52 6.48 -3.59 -6.78
C ILE A 52 5.45 -4.68 -7.09
N VAL A 53 5.49 -5.79 -6.35
CA VAL A 53 4.57 -6.93 -6.56
C VAL A 53 3.12 -6.49 -6.34
N LEU A 54 2.84 -5.75 -5.27
CA LEU A 54 1.50 -5.21 -5.03
C LEU A 54 1.05 -4.25 -6.13
N GLY A 55 1.95 -3.40 -6.62
CA GLY A 55 1.68 -2.48 -7.73
C GLY A 55 1.28 -3.23 -9.00
N VAL A 56 2.02 -4.27 -9.36
CA VAL A 56 1.70 -5.15 -10.49
C VAL A 56 0.36 -5.84 -10.30
N ILE A 57 0.14 -6.50 -9.15
CA ILE A 57 -1.12 -7.22 -8.87
C ILE A 57 -2.30 -6.26 -8.97
N ASN A 58 -2.25 -5.12 -8.26
CA ASN A 58 -3.31 -4.11 -8.27
C ASN A 58 -3.60 -3.59 -9.69
N PHE A 59 -2.55 -3.48 -10.52
CA PHE A 59 -2.70 -3.00 -11.89
C PHE A 59 -3.41 -4.06 -12.72
N LEU A 60 -2.97 -5.31 -12.67
CA LEU A 60 -3.55 -6.40 -13.46
C LEU A 60 -5.03 -6.63 -13.10
N ILE A 61 -5.38 -6.61 -11.82
CA ILE A 61 -6.76 -6.87 -11.37
C ILE A 61 -7.70 -5.66 -11.53
N ARG A 62 -7.22 -4.50 -11.99
CA ARG A 62 -8.00 -3.24 -11.98
C ARG A 62 -9.33 -3.27 -12.74
N LYS A 63 -9.47 -4.21 -13.69
CA LYS A 63 -10.68 -4.41 -14.48
C LYS A 63 -11.46 -5.68 -14.10
N HIS A 64 -10.97 -6.48 -13.16
CA HIS A 64 -11.67 -7.69 -12.72
C HIS A 64 -13.02 -7.33 -12.09
N PRO A 65 -14.07 -8.16 -12.25
CA PRO A 65 -15.34 -7.98 -11.56
C PRO A 65 -15.18 -8.16 -10.04
N SER A 66 -16.16 -7.72 -9.26
CA SER A 66 -16.18 -7.97 -7.81
C SER A 66 -16.27 -9.47 -7.53
N SER A 67 -15.47 -9.95 -6.58
CA SER A 67 -15.44 -11.37 -6.19
C SER A 67 -14.89 -11.52 -4.76
N PRO A 68 -15.10 -12.68 -4.10
CA PRO A 68 -14.49 -12.95 -2.80
C PRO A 68 -12.96 -12.82 -2.81
N THR A 69 -12.30 -13.23 -3.91
CA THR A 69 -10.85 -13.06 -4.07
C THR A 69 -10.45 -11.59 -4.09
N LEU A 70 -11.18 -10.74 -4.82
CA LEU A 70 -10.89 -9.32 -4.89
C LEU A 70 -11.12 -8.63 -3.53
N PHE A 71 -12.13 -9.07 -2.78
CA PHE A 71 -12.36 -8.61 -1.41
C PHE A 71 -11.14 -8.91 -0.52
N VAL A 72 -10.63 -10.14 -0.53
CA VAL A 72 -9.47 -10.53 0.29
C VAL A 72 -8.22 -9.77 -0.13
N LEU A 73 -8.00 -9.56 -1.44
CA LEU A 73 -6.88 -8.74 -1.93
C LEU A 73 -6.97 -7.29 -1.43
N PHE A 74 -8.16 -6.69 -1.42
CA PHE A 74 -8.36 -5.34 -0.92
C PHE A 74 -8.14 -5.28 0.60
N LEU A 75 -8.64 -6.27 1.35
CA LEU A 75 -8.40 -6.38 2.78
C LEU A 75 -6.90 -6.50 3.08
N GLY A 76 -6.18 -7.34 2.33
CA GLY A 76 -4.73 -7.46 2.43
C GLY A 76 -4.02 -6.13 2.20
N ASN A 77 -4.44 -5.37 1.17
CA ASN A 77 -3.90 -4.02 0.95
C ASN A 77 -4.18 -3.08 2.14
N VAL A 78 -5.39 -3.08 2.72
CA VAL A 78 -5.70 -2.28 3.92
C VAL A 78 -4.75 -2.64 5.06
N LEU A 79 -4.58 -3.94 5.35
CA LEU A 79 -3.72 -4.40 6.43
C LEU A 79 -2.26 -3.99 6.21
N ILE A 80 -1.76 -4.07 4.98
CA ILE A 80 -0.39 -3.63 4.64
C ILE A 80 -0.25 -2.13 4.85
N GLN A 81 -1.20 -1.31 4.38
CA GLN A 81 -1.13 0.14 4.56
C GLN A 81 -1.12 0.54 6.04
N LEU A 82 -1.98 -0.06 6.87
CA LEU A 82 -2.04 0.21 8.30
C LEU A 82 -0.81 -0.34 9.05
N GLY A 83 -0.32 -1.51 8.66
CA GLY A 83 0.88 -2.12 9.21
C GLY A 83 2.13 -1.26 8.95
N LEU A 84 2.35 -0.85 7.70
CA LEU A 84 3.47 0.02 7.33
C LEU A 84 3.39 1.39 8.00
N LEU A 85 2.19 1.99 8.07
CA LEU A 85 1.97 3.23 8.83
C LEU A 85 2.35 3.07 10.31
N THR A 86 1.95 1.96 10.93
CA THR A 86 2.26 1.69 12.34
C THR A 86 3.77 1.57 12.56
N VAL A 87 4.47 0.85 11.68
CA VAL A 87 5.94 0.74 11.73
C VAL A 87 6.59 2.12 11.63
N GLU A 88 6.12 2.96 10.72
CA GLU A 88 6.66 4.31 10.51
C GLU A 88 6.45 5.23 11.73
N VAL A 89 5.24 5.25 12.30
CA VAL A 89 4.92 6.04 13.49
C VAL A 89 5.76 5.59 14.70
N LEU A 90 5.92 4.27 14.88
CA LEU A 90 6.75 3.73 15.95
C LEU A 90 8.23 4.03 15.74
N ALA A 91 8.72 3.98 14.51
CA ALA A 91 10.10 4.33 14.17
C ALA A 91 10.38 5.82 14.44
N PHE A 92 9.43 6.71 14.14
CA PHE A 92 9.54 8.13 14.47
C PHE A 92 9.49 8.37 15.98
N ALA A 93 8.55 7.75 16.70
CA ALA A 93 8.45 7.86 18.15
C ALA A 93 9.71 7.37 18.89
N LYS A 94 10.45 6.42 18.30
CA LYS A 94 11.72 5.90 18.82
C LYS A 94 12.96 6.67 18.34
N GLY A 95 12.80 7.69 17.51
CA GLY A 95 13.89 8.50 16.95
C GLY A 95 14.70 7.78 15.85
N THR A 96 14.21 6.68 15.30
CA THR A 96 14.82 6.02 14.13
C THR A 96 14.58 6.84 12.86
N ILE A 97 13.33 7.28 12.65
CA ILE A 97 13.00 8.33 11.67
C ILE A 97 13.07 9.65 12.42
N THR A 98 13.87 10.58 11.94
CA THR A 98 14.11 11.85 12.62
C THR A 98 13.49 13.04 11.88
N GLU A 99 13.24 12.89 10.58
CA GLU A 99 12.70 13.96 9.75
C GLU A 99 11.17 13.92 9.65
N ILE A 100 10.53 15.03 9.99
CA ILE A 100 9.06 15.19 9.88
C ILE A 100 8.61 15.14 8.40
N SER A 101 9.42 15.70 7.51
CA SER A 101 9.21 15.64 6.06
C SER A 101 9.27 14.21 5.53
N GLY A 102 9.94 13.30 6.24
CA GLY A 102 10.02 11.88 5.94
C GLY A 102 8.80 11.06 6.35
N ILE A 103 8.02 11.50 7.33
CA ILE A 103 6.87 10.76 7.87
C ILE A 103 5.52 11.31 7.37
N ILE A 104 5.27 12.62 7.44
CA ILE A 104 3.92 13.17 7.18
C ILE A 104 3.41 12.83 5.78
N PRO A 105 4.17 13.09 4.69
CA PRO A 105 3.67 12.80 3.34
C PRO A 105 3.39 11.31 3.14
N ASN A 106 4.24 10.44 3.67
CA ASN A 106 4.08 9.00 3.54
C ASN A 106 2.90 8.48 4.36
N SER A 107 2.72 9.01 5.57
CA SER A 107 1.57 8.70 6.42
C SER A 107 0.25 9.09 5.76
N ILE A 108 0.19 10.24 5.08
CA ILE A 108 -0.99 10.64 4.29
C ILE A 108 -1.29 9.62 3.19
N VAL A 109 -0.26 9.16 2.46
CA VAL A 109 -0.44 8.13 1.41
C VAL A 109 -1.02 6.85 2.01
N HIS A 110 -0.49 6.37 3.13
CA HIS A 110 -1.01 5.18 3.80
C HIS A 110 -2.48 5.32 4.19
N VAL A 111 -2.86 6.43 4.83
CA VAL A 111 -4.24 6.69 5.24
C VAL A 111 -5.18 6.77 4.04
N VAL A 112 -4.82 7.54 3.01
CA VAL A 112 -5.65 7.72 1.81
C VAL A 112 -5.84 6.41 1.07
N LEU A 113 -4.78 5.61 0.90
CA LEU A 113 -4.88 4.31 0.24
C LEU A 113 -5.72 3.33 1.08
N ALA A 114 -5.48 3.24 2.39
CA ALA A 114 -6.26 2.37 3.29
C ALA A 114 -7.76 2.72 3.26
N MET A 115 -8.10 4.01 3.31
CA MET A 115 -9.47 4.50 3.17
C MET A 115 -10.05 4.15 1.80
N GLY A 116 -9.28 4.30 0.72
CA GLY A 116 -9.70 3.97 -0.63
C GLY A 116 -10.01 2.48 -0.81
N PHE A 117 -9.13 1.59 -0.36
CA PHE A 117 -9.38 0.14 -0.39
C PHE A 117 -10.60 -0.22 0.46
N THR A 118 -10.70 0.30 1.68
CA THR A 118 -11.85 0.09 2.58
C THR A 118 -13.17 0.55 1.95
N TYR A 119 -13.19 1.73 1.32
CA TYR A 119 -14.36 2.25 0.60
C TYR A 119 -14.85 1.26 -0.47
N TYR A 120 -13.94 0.71 -1.26
CA TYR A 120 -14.30 -0.24 -2.31
C TYR A 120 -14.66 -1.63 -1.77
N ILE A 121 -14.12 -2.05 -0.62
CA ILE A 121 -14.58 -3.27 0.08
C ILE A 121 -16.08 -3.15 0.37
N PHE A 122 -16.51 -2.06 1.01
CA PHE A 122 -17.92 -1.83 1.34
C PHE A 122 -18.82 -1.74 0.12
N ARG A 123 -18.27 -1.31 -1.03
CA ARG A 123 -19.00 -1.23 -2.30
C ARG A 123 -18.98 -2.54 -3.12
N MET A 124 -18.13 -3.50 -2.75
CA MET A 124 -18.03 -4.79 -3.42
C MET A 124 -18.98 -5.84 -2.83
N VAL A 125 -19.28 -5.74 -1.53
CA VAL A 125 -20.30 -6.58 -0.89
C VAL A 125 -21.65 -6.26 -1.56
N PRO A 126 -22.29 -7.22 -2.26
CA PRO A 126 -23.59 -6.97 -2.88
C PRO A 126 -24.60 -6.58 -1.80
N ASN A 127 -25.49 -5.63 -2.14
CA ASN A 127 -26.78 -5.52 -1.47
C ASN A 127 -27.36 -6.94 -1.34
N LYS A 128 -27.72 -7.36 -0.13
CA LYS A 128 -28.38 -8.64 0.15
C LYS A 128 -29.66 -8.74 -0.69
N ASN A 129 -29.61 -9.31 -1.88
CA ASN A 129 -30.77 -9.83 -2.59
C ASN A 129 -30.44 -11.26 -3.05
N PRO A 130 -30.72 -12.28 -2.20
CA PRO A 130 -30.40 -13.67 -2.45
C PRO A 130 -31.45 -14.35 -3.34
N GLN A 131 -31.80 -13.76 -4.47
CA GLN A 131 -32.70 -14.39 -5.44
C GLN A 131 -32.01 -14.58 -6.79
N SER A 132 -31.49 -15.80 -6.96
CA SER A 132 -31.39 -16.58 -8.21
C SER A 132 -30.05 -17.31 -8.31
N VAL A 133 -29.87 -18.34 -7.49
CA VAL A 133 -29.09 -19.51 -7.90
C VAL A 133 -30.04 -20.70 -7.79
N SER A 134 -30.86 -20.90 -8.81
CA SER A 134 -31.46 -22.20 -9.09
C SER A 134 -30.43 -22.99 -9.89
N LEU A 135 -29.95 -24.08 -9.29
CA LEU A 135 -29.30 -25.18 -10.00
C LEU A 135 -30.28 -25.84 -10.96
#